data_AF-A0AAV0YUD4-F1
#
_entry.id   AF-A0AAV0YUD4-F1
#
_cell.length_a   1.000
_cell.length_b   1.000
_cell.length_c   1.000
_cell.angle_alpha   90.00
_cell.angle_beta   90.00
_cell.angle_gamma   90.00
#
_symmetry.space_group_name_H-M   'P 1'
#
loop_
_entity.id
_entity.type
_entity.pdbx_description
1 polymer ?
#
loop_
_entity_poly.entity_id
_entity_poly.type
_entity_poly.pdbx_seq_one_letter_code
_entity_poly.pdbx_strand_id
1 'polypeptide(L)'
;MFLTISFFIFSLLSLSHASVVDFCVADYNAPNGPAGYSCKTPKKVTADDFVFHGLATSGNTTNIIKAAVTPAFDAQFPGVNGLGISIARLDLAAAGFIPLHTHPGASEVLVVIQGTILAGFVSSADVVYIKTLNKGDVMVFPQGLVHFQINSGRSNALAFVSFSSANPGLQILDFALFKSDFPTELITATTFLDADLVKKLKGVLGGSG
;
A
#
# COMPACT_ATOMS: atom_id res chain seq x y z
N MET A 1 -12.46 -52.60 31.92
CA MET A 1 -11.70 -51.35 31.75
C MET A 1 -11.58 -51.10 30.26
N PHE A 2 -12.50 -50.34 29.67
CA PHE A 2 -12.50 -50.03 28.24
C PHE A 2 -11.99 -48.61 28.07
N LEU A 3 -10.84 -48.47 27.40
CA LEU A 3 -10.22 -47.20 27.08
C LEU A 3 -10.82 -46.72 25.76
N THR A 4 -11.77 -45.79 25.82
CA THR A 4 -12.31 -45.10 24.66
C THR A 4 -11.28 -44.07 24.17
N ILE A 5 -10.53 -44.44 23.13
CA ILE A 5 -9.67 -43.51 22.39
C ILE A 5 -10.59 -42.63 21.54
N SER A 6 -10.81 -41.39 21.98
CA SER A 6 -11.50 -40.37 21.19
C SER A 6 -10.53 -39.82 20.15
N PHE A 7 -10.69 -40.24 18.90
CA PHE A 7 -9.95 -39.70 17.76
C PHE A 7 -10.50 -38.29 17.44
N PHE A 8 -9.82 -37.25 17.92
CA PHE A 8 -10.10 -35.88 17.48
C PHE A 8 -9.57 -35.73 16.04
N ILE A 9 -10.45 -35.88 15.06
CA ILE A 9 -10.15 -35.53 13.67
C ILE A 9 -9.97 -34.01 13.63
N PHE A 10 -8.73 -33.56 13.59
CA PHE A 10 -8.39 -32.17 13.30
C PHE A 10 -8.70 -31.94 11.81
N SER A 11 -9.92 -31.48 11.50
CA SER A 11 -10.23 -31.00 10.15
C SER A 11 -9.29 -29.86 9.82
N LEU A 12 -8.27 -30.15 9.01
CA LEU A 12 -7.50 -29.16 8.28
C LEU A 12 -8.48 -28.45 7.32
N LEU A 13 -9.19 -27.45 7.83
CA LEU A 13 -9.88 -26.47 7.01
C LEU A 13 -8.79 -25.68 6.29
N SER A 14 -8.36 -26.17 5.12
CA SER A 14 -7.70 -25.32 4.15
C SER A 14 -8.71 -24.25 3.76
N LEU A 15 -8.56 -23.04 4.33
CA LEU A 15 -9.29 -21.84 3.92
C LEU A 15 -8.77 -21.35 2.56
N SER A 16 -8.63 -22.24 1.58
CA SER A 16 -8.60 -21.80 0.20
C SER A 16 -10.04 -21.36 -0.09
N HIS A 17 -10.30 -20.05 -0.03
CA HIS A 17 -11.49 -19.48 -0.62
C HIS A 17 -11.36 -19.67 -2.14
N ALA A 18 -11.62 -20.88 -2.62
CA ALA A 18 -11.84 -21.13 -4.03
C ALA A 18 -13.19 -20.49 -4.35
N SER A 19 -13.17 -19.18 -4.60
CA SER A 19 -14.32 -18.48 -5.17
C SER A 19 -14.59 -19.14 -6.52
N VAL A 20 -15.75 -19.79 -6.66
CA VAL A 20 -16.26 -20.32 -7.94
C VAL A 20 -16.84 -19.16 -8.79
N VAL A 21 -16.63 -17.92 -8.37
CA VAL A 21 -17.12 -16.72 -9.05
C VAL A 21 -15.96 -16.09 -9.81
N ASP A 22 -16.11 -15.95 -11.13
CA ASP A 22 -15.09 -15.38 -12.02
C ASP A 22 -14.67 -13.97 -11.61
N PHE A 23 -15.62 -13.14 -11.15
CA PHE A 23 -15.39 -11.76 -10.75
C PHE A 23 -16.46 -11.22 -9.78
N CYS A 24 -16.09 -10.19 -9.01
CA CYS A 24 -17.00 -9.40 -8.18
C CYS A 24 -16.73 -7.91 -8.41
N VAL A 25 -17.23 -7.36 -9.52
CA VAL A 25 -17.08 -5.92 -9.82
C VAL A 25 -17.70 -5.09 -8.69
N ALA A 26 -16.95 -4.18 -8.08
CA ALA A 26 -17.43 -3.37 -6.97
C ALA A 26 -18.68 -2.55 -7.33
N ASP A 27 -19.72 -2.64 -6.50
CA ASP A 27 -20.88 -1.75 -6.53
C ASP A 27 -20.68 -0.59 -5.55
N TYR A 28 -20.28 0.56 -6.08
CA TYR A 28 -20.07 1.76 -5.28
C TYR A 28 -21.36 2.40 -4.75
N ASN A 29 -22.55 1.92 -5.16
CA ASN A 29 -23.83 2.38 -4.59
C ASN A 29 -24.27 1.54 -3.40
N ALA A 30 -23.65 0.38 -3.17
CA ALA A 30 -23.93 -0.48 -2.04
C ALA A 30 -23.04 -0.09 -0.83
N PRO A 31 -23.45 -0.44 0.40
CA PRO A 31 -22.60 -0.27 1.57
C PRO A 31 -21.26 -0.99 1.41
N ASN A 32 -20.17 -0.30 1.76
CA ASN A 32 -18.83 -0.86 1.87
C ASN A 32 -18.57 -1.29 3.32
N GLY A 33 -17.82 -2.39 3.51
CA GLY A 33 -17.49 -2.92 4.82
C GLY A 33 -16.02 -3.34 4.94
N PRO A 34 -15.60 -3.89 6.08
CA PRO A 34 -14.22 -4.34 6.28
C PRO A 34 -13.80 -5.49 5.36
N ALA A 35 -14.75 -6.18 4.72
CA ALA A 35 -14.52 -7.21 3.71
C ALA A 35 -14.37 -6.64 2.28
N GLY A 36 -14.46 -5.33 2.09
CA GLY A 36 -14.45 -4.66 0.78
C GLY A 36 -15.85 -4.39 0.24
N TYR A 37 -15.93 -4.14 -1.07
CA TYR A 37 -17.16 -3.73 -1.75
C TYR A 37 -18.07 -4.91 -2.09
N SER A 38 -19.39 -4.69 -1.98
CA SER A 38 -20.40 -5.61 -2.53
C SER A 38 -20.28 -5.70 -4.06
N CYS A 39 -20.72 -6.82 -4.65
CA CYS A 39 -20.65 -7.00 -6.12
C CYS A 39 -21.85 -6.38 -6.84
N LYS A 40 -21.61 -5.79 -8.02
CA LYS A 40 -22.67 -5.50 -8.99
C LYS A 40 -23.39 -6.78 -9.41
N THR A 41 -24.66 -6.67 -9.79
CA THR A 41 -25.36 -7.79 -10.41
C THR A 41 -24.77 -8.07 -11.81
N PRO A 42 -24.64 -9.33 -12.26
CA PRO A 42 -24.02 -9.64 -13.55
C PRO A 42 -24.63 -8.92 -14.75
N LYS A 43 -25.94 -8.62 -14.71
CA LYS A 43 -26.66 -7.87 -15.76
C LYS A 43 -26.23 -6.40 -15.88
N LYS A 44 -25.56 -5.85 -14.87
CA LYS A 44 -25.06 -4.46 -14.85
C LYS A 44 -23.56 -4.36 -15.15
N VAL A 45 -22.89 -5.50 -15.30
CA VAL A 45 -21.44 -5.56 -15.58
C VAL A 45 -21.21 -5.42 -17.08
N THR A 46 -20.21 -4.64 -17.44
CA THR A 46 -19.79 -4.38 -18.82
C THR A 46 -18.27 -4.52 -18.95
N ALA A 47 -17.75 -4.55 -20.18
CA ALA A 47 -16.30 -4.58 -20.41
C ALA A 47 -15.57 -3.38 -19.79
N ASP A 48 -16.23 -2.22 -19.72
CA ASP A 48 -15.67 -0.99 -19.17
C ASP A 48 -15.38 -1.11 -17.66
N ASP A 49 -16.05 -2.00 -16.94
CA ASP A 49 -15.78 -2.26 -15.53
C ASP A 49 -14.41 -2.91 -15.28
N PHE A 50 -13.83 -3.53 -16.32
CA PHE A 50 -12.55 -4.22 -16.27
C PHE A 50 -11.39 -3.40 -16.86
N VAL A 51 -11.63 -2.13 -17.21
CA VAL A 51 -10.61 -1.26 -17.78
C VAL A 51 -10.45 0.01 -16.95
N PHE A 52 -9.21 0.34 -16.58
CA PHE A 52 -8.90 1.58 -15.88
C PHE A 52 -7.99 2.48 -16.72
N HIS A 53 -8.47 3.68 -17.03
CA HIS A 53 -7.76 4.65 -17.87
C HIS A 53 -6.96 5.69 -17.08
N GLY A 54 -7.15 5.77 -15.75
CA GLY A 54 -6.62 6.85 -14.92
C GLY A 54 -5.08 6.90 -14.81
N LEU A 55 -4.37 5.86 -15.24
CA LEU A 55 -2.91 5.79 -15.15
C LEU A 55 -2.19 6.38 -16.38
N ALA A 56 -2.92 6.80 -17.41
CA ALA A 56 -2.33 7.34 -18.63
C ALA A 56 -1.59 8.68 -18.41
N THR A 57 -2.00 9.45 -17.41
CA THR A 57 -1.51 10.82 -17.16
C THR A 57 -0.64 10.89 -15.90
N SER A 58 0.38 11.74 -15.92
CA SER A 58 1.17 12.05 -14.73
C SER A 58 0.34 12.73 -13.65
N GLY A 59 0.58 12.35 -12.39
CA GLY A 59 0.05 13.07 -11.24
C GLY A 59 0.75 14.41 -10.98
N ASN A 60 0.12 15.27 -10.17
CA ASN A 60 0.68 16.59 -9.83
C ASN A 60 1.76 16.48 -8.74
N THR A 61 3.02 16.70 -9.12
CA THR A 61 4.18 16.67 -8.23
C THR A 61 4.52 18.03 -7.62
N THR A 62 3.66 19.05 -7.73
CA THR A 62 3.87 20.38 -7.12
C THR A 62 3.43 20.37 -5.65
N ASN A 63 4.14 19.62 -4.82
CA ASN A 63 3.87 19.46 -3.40
C ASN A 63 5.16 19.22 -2.60
N ILE A 64 5.07 19.16 -1.27
CA ILE A 64 6.23 19.09 -0.37
C ILE A 64 7.11 17.86 -0.57
N ILE A 65 6.54 16.72 -0.98
CA ILE A 65 7.28 15.48 -1.26
C ILE A 65 7.68 15.36 -2.74
N LYS A 66 7.23 16.31 -3.58
CA LYS A 66 7.44 16.37 -5.03
C LYS A 66 7.10 15.06 -5.76
N ALA A 67 6.03 14.41 -5.32
CA ALA A 67 5.62 13.11 -5.78
C ALA A 67 4.09 13.03 -5.94
N ALA A 68 3.61 12.12 -6.77
CA ALA A 68 2.21 11.78 -6.89
C ALA A 68 2.04 10.27 -7.05
N VAL A 69 1.07 9.71 -6.32
CA VAL A 69 0.64 8.32 -6.46
C VAL A 69 -0.79 8.34 -6.98
N THR A 70 -1.02 7.70 -8.13
CA THR A 70 -2.36 7.53 -8.71
C THR A 70 -2.79 6.08 -8.56
N PRO A 71 -3.68 5.77 -7.59
CA PRO A 71 -4.11 4.40 -7.32
C PRO A 71 -5.15 3.93 -8.34
N ALA A 72 -5.06 2.64 -8.69
CA ALA A 72 -6.10 1.85 -9.34
C ALA A 72 -6.47 0.67 -8.42
N PHE A 73 -6.92 1.01 -7.21
CA PHE A 73 -7.37 0.07 -6.18
C PHE A 73 -8.87 -0.20 -6.33
N ASP A 74 -9.43 -1.08 -5.51
CA ASP A 74 -10.88 -1.37 -5.51
C ASP A 74 -11.77 -0.13 -5.37
N ALA A 75 -11.30 0.95 -4.75
CA ALA A 75 -12.00 2.23 -4.62
C ALA A 75 -12.02 3.09 -5.90
N GLN A 76 -11.13 2.86 -6.87
CA GLN A 76 -11.08 3.59 -8.16
C GLN A 76 -11.33 2.69 -9.37
N PHE A 77 -10.98 1.41 -9.25
CA PHE A 77 -11.04 0.42 -10.31
C PHE A 77 -11.91 -0.75 -9.84
N PRO A 78 -13.21 -0.78 -10.19
CA PRO A 78 -14.15 -1.73 -9.60
C PRO A 78 -13.86 -3.18 -10.00
N GLY A 79 -13.21 -3.40 -11.14
CA GLY A 79 -12.86 -4.72 -11.65
C GLY A 79 -11.84 -5.49 -10.81
N VAL A 80 -11.04 -4.82 -9.97
CA VAL A 80 -10.06 -5.52 -9.10
C VAL A 80 -10.64 -6.01 -7.77
N ASN A 81 -11.88 -5.64 -7.45
CA ASN A 81 -12.51 -6.02 -6.19
C ASN A 81 -12.60 -7.55 -6.05
N GLY A 82 -12.11 -8.05 -4.92
CA GLY A 82 -12.04 -9.48 -4.61
C GLY A 82 -10.97 -10.29 -5.37
N LEU A 83 -10.21 -9.69 -6.31
CA LEU A 83 -9.20 -10.41 -7.10
C LEU A 83 -7.83 -10.52 -6.42
N GLY A 84 -7.64 -9.84 -5.28
CA GLY A 84 -6.38 -9.89 -4.55
C GLY A 84 -5.20 -9.22 -5.27
N ILE A 85 -5.48 -8.32 -6.22
CA ILE A 85 -4.46 -7.57 -6.95
C ILE A 85 -4.89 -6.12 -7.14
N SER A 86 -3.93 -5.21 -7.25
CA SER A 86 -4.17 -3.85 -7.71
C SER A 86 -2.87 -3.24 -8.26
N ILE A 87 -2.95 -2.01 -8.78
CA ILE A 87 -1.79 -1.31 -9.34
C ILE A 87 -1.91 0.20 -9.04
N ALA A 88 -0.78 0.89 -8.98
CA ALA A 88 -0.72 2.35 -8.96
C ALA A 88 0.39 2.87 -9.87
N ARG A 89 0.24 4.11 -10.30
CA ARG A 89 1.28 4.89 -10.96
C ARG A 89 2.00 5.77 -9.94
N LEU A 90 3.32 5.82 -10.04
CA LEU A 90 4.19 6.66 -9.22
C LEU A 90 4.94 7.66 -10.12
N ASP A 91 4.64 8.95 -9.96
CA ASP A 91 5.39 10.04 -10.58
C ASP A 91 6.23 10.75 -9.51
N LEU A 92 7.54 10.89 -9.76
CA LEU A 92 8.48 11.58 -8.87
C LEU A 92 9.18 12.70 -9.65
N ALA A 93 9.02 13.95 -9.25
CA ALA A 93 9.85 15.02 -9.79
C ALA A 93 11.31 14.87 -9.32
N ALA A 94 12.23 15.66 -9.87
CA ALA A 94 13.62 15.65 -9.42
C ALA A 94 13.71 15.90 -7.90
N ALA A 95 14.44 15.03 -7.20
CA ALA A 95 14.53 14.98 -5.73
C ALA A 95 13.19 14.77 -5.00
N GLY A 96 12.14 14.31 -5.69
CA GLY A 96 10.90 13.86 -5.08
C GLY A 96 11.04 12.49 -4.46
N PHE A 97 10.19 12.20 -3.49
CA PHE A 97 10.26 10.98 -2.71
C PHE A 97 8.88 10.55 -2.22
N ILE A 98 8.74 9.26 -1.95
CA ILE A 98 7.68 8.73 -1.09
C ILE A 98 8.32 8.50 0.29
N PRO A 99 7.78 9.09 1.37
CA PRO A 99 8.33 8.91 2.72
C PRO A 99 8.37 7.45 3.15
N LEU A 100 9.03 7.17 4.27
CA LEU A 100 8.97 5.83 4.87
C LEU A 100 7.51 5.44 5.14
N HIS A 101 7.09 4.32 4.57
CA HIS A 101 5.71 3.84 4.66
C HIS A 101 5.64 2.32 4.57
N THR A 102 4.47 1.79 4.87
CA THR A 102 4.16 0.36 4.78
C THR A 102 2.77 0.13 4.19
N HIS A 103 2.59 -1.06 3.61
CA HIS A 103 1.31 -1.60 3.13
C HIS A 103 0.92 -2.79 4.01
N PRO A 104 -0.02 -2.60 4.96
CA PRO A 104 -0.43 -3.68 5.85
C PRO A 104 -1.09 -4.85 5.12
N GLY A 105 -1.77 -4.57 4.00
CA GLY A 105 -2.58 -5.54 3.28
C GLY A 105 -1.90 -6.20 2.08
N ALA A 106 -0.69 -5.82 1.69
CA ALA A 106 -0.07 -6.34 0.47
C ALA A 106 1.45 -6.28 0.44
N SER A 107 2.06 -7.20 -0.30
CA SER A 107 3.39 -6.99 -0.87
C SER A 107 3.27 -6.10 -2.11
N GLU A 108 4.32 -5.35 -2.41
CA GLU A 108 4.42 -4.47 -3.58
C GLU A 108 5.53 -4.93 -4.53
N VAL A 109 5.30 -4.80 -5.84
CA VAL A 109 6.33 -4.95 -6.87
C VAL A 109 6.36 -3.68 -7.70
N LEU A 110 7.50 -3.00 -7.71
CA LEU A 110 7.75 -1.77 -8.46
C LEU A 110 8.55 -2.08 -9.72
N VAL A 111 8.13 -1.52 -10.86
CA VAL A 111 8.93 -1.47 -12.11
C VAL A 111 9.17 -0.02 -12.52
N VAL A 112 10.44 0.32 -12.77
CA VAL A 112 10.82 1.66 -13.24
C VAL A 112 10.60 1.77 -14.75
N ILE A 113 9.82 2.76 -15.19
CA ILE A 113 9.55 3.03 -16.61
C ILE A 113 10.45 4.14 -17.16
N GLN A 114 10.75 5.13 -16.33
CA GLN A 114 11.57 6.28 -16.69
C GLN A 114 12.36 6.80 -15.48
N GLY A 115 13.56 7.32 -15.74
CA GLY A 115 14.39 7.96 -14.73
C GLY A 115 15.17 6.97 -13.87
N THR A 116 15.56 7.43 -12.69
CA THR A 116 16.37 6.67 -11.73
C THR A 116 15.76 6.84 -10.33
N ILE A 117 15.49 5.71 -9.67
CA ILE A 117 14.87 5.68 -8.35
C ILE A 117 15.80 4.95 -7.39
N LEU A 118 16.23 5.61 -6.32
CA LEU A 118 16.81 4.96 -5.16
C LEU A 118 15.66 4.44 -4.28
N ALA A 119 15.58 3.13 -4.08
CA ALA A 119 14.55 2.53 -3.26
C ALA A 119 15.16 1.56 -2.24
N GLY A 120 14.42 1.30 -1.17
CA GLY A 120 14.84 0.35 -0.17
C GLY A 120 13.78 0.05 0.88
N PHE A 121 14.01 -1.02 1.63
CA PHE A 121 13.18 -1.42 2.77
C PHE A 121 14.04 -1.86 3.94
N VAL A 122 13.43 -1.88 5.13
CA VAL A 122 14.04 -2.38 6.37
C VAL A 122 13.40 -3.72 6.71
N SER A 123 14.22 -4.76 6.87
CA SER A 123 13.72 -6.08 7.30
C SER A 123 13.39 -6.10 8.80
N SER A 124 12.67 -7.13 9.24
CA SER A 124 12.41 -7.37 10.67
C SER A 124 13.66 -7.75 11.49
N ALA A 125 14.80 -7.95 10.84
CA ALA A 125 16.11 -8.12 11.47
C ALA A 125 16.92 -6.81 11.47
N ASP A 126 16.26 -5.67 11.27
CA ASP A 126 16.84 -4.33 11.20
C ASP A 126 17.90 -4.14 10.09
N VAL A 127 17.87 -5.00 9.07
CA VAL A 127 18.78 -4.91 7.93
C VAL A 127 18.15 -4.05 6.84
N VAL A 128 18.89 -3.04 6.40
CA VAL A 128 18.47 -2.11 5.37
C VAL A 128 18.95 -2.61 4.00
N TYR A 129 18.01 -2.83 3.08
CA TYR A 129 18.28 -3.22 1.70
C TYR A 129 17.98 -2.06 0.77
N ILE A 130 19.02 -1.48 0.14
CA ILE A 130 18.90 -0.30 -0.72
C ILE A 130 19.51 -0.58 -2.10
N LYS A 131 18.84 -0.12 -3.15
CA LYS A 131 19.37 -0.18 -4.51
C LYS A 131 18.94 1.04 -5.32
N THR A 132 19.84 1.51 -6.20
CA THR A 132 19.49 2.42 -7.28
C THR A 132 18.96 1.62 -8.46
N LEU A 133 17.70 1.90 -8.82
CA LEU A 133 16.95 1.28 -9.89
C LEU A 133 16.91 2.22 -11.11
N ASN A 134 17.13 1.68 -12.29
CA ASN A 134 17.02 2.36 -13.57
C ASN A 134 15.85 1.81 -14.38
N LYS A 135 15.53 2.45 -15.51
CA LYS A 135 14.50 1.97 -16.43
C LYS A 135 14.62 0.47 -16.70
N GLY A 136 13.53 -0.26 -16.46
CA GLY A 136 13.42 -1.71 -16.64
C GLY A 136 13.71 -2.52 -15.37
N ASP A 137 14.35 -1.93 -14.37
CA ASP A 137 14.60 -2.62 -13.10
C ASP A 137 13.30 -2.80 -12.30
N VAL A 138 13.24 -3.92 -11.60
CA VAL A 138 12.12 -4.32 -10.73
C VAL A 138 12.62 -4.50 -9.30
N MET A 139 11.86 -4.03 -8.32
CA MET A 139 12.12 -4.27 -6.90
C MET A 139 10.85 -4.71 -6.19
N VAL A 140 10.98 -5.68 -5.29
CA VAL A 140 9.89 -6.18 -4.43
C VAL A 140 10.00 -5.58 -3.04
N PHE A 141 8.86 -5.21 -2.46
CA PHE A 141 8.72 -4.80 -1.07
C PHE A 141 7.79 -5.78 -0.36
N PRO A 142 8.32 -6.59 0.60
CA PRO A 142 7.50 -7.55 1.32
C PRO A 142 6.40 -6.88 2.15
N GLN A 143 5.24 -7.55 2.25
CA GLN A 143 4.09 -7.05 3.00
C GLN A 143 4.44 -6.60 4.42
N GLY A 144 3.94 -5.43 4.80
CA GLY A 144 4.12 -4.88 6.14
C GLY A 144 5.49 -4.27 6.42
N LEU A 145 6.50 -4.44 5.56
CA LEU A 145 7.82 -3.84 5.80
C LEU A 145 7.86 -2.36 5.42
N VAL A 146 8.53 -1.58 6.26
CA VAL A 146 8.73 -0.15 6.03
C VAL A 146 9.73 0.04 4.89
N HIS A 147 9.35 0.84 3.90
CA HIS A 147 10.14 1.08 2.70
C HIS A 147 9.93 2.50 2.15
N PHE A 148 10.74 2.88 1.15
CA PHE A 148 10.75 4.22 0.58
C PHE A 148 11.20 4.20 -0.89
N GLN A 149 10.91 5.29 -1.60
CA GLN A 149 11.43 5.57 -2.94
C GLN A 149 11.86 7.04 -3.03
N ILE A 150 13.01 7.31 -3.64
CA ILE A 150 13.54 8.65 -3.89
C ILE A 150 13.96 8.73 -5.35
N ASN A 151 13.54 9.77 -6.06
CA ASN A 151 14.10 10.08 -7.36
C ASN A 151 15.52 10.65 -7.18
N SER A 152 16.52 9.79 -7.41
CA SER A 152 17.94 10.13 -7.31
C SER A 152 18.51 10.68 -8.62
N GLY A 153 17.72 10.70 -9.69
CA GLY A 153 18.04 11.30 -10.97
C GLY A 153 17.93 12.83 -10.98
N ARG A 154 18.18 13.41 -12.17
CA ARG A 154 18.07 14.87 -12.41
C ARG A 154 16.80 15.27 -13.15
N SER A 155 16.11 14.31 -13.76
CA SER A 155 14.82 14.46 -14.42
C SER A 155 13.72 13.79 -13.61
N ASN A 156 12.47 13.97 -14.03
CA ASN A 156 11.35 13.20 -13.46
C ASN A 156 11.56 11.69 -13.66
N ALA A 157 11.05 10.91 -12.71
CA ALA A 157 11.00 9.46 -12.75
C ALA A 157 9.54 8.98 -12.73
N LEU A 158 9.29 7.85 -13.38
CA LEU A 158 8.00 7.19 -13.47
C LEU A 158 8.19 5.71 -13.16
N ALA A 159 7.34 5.18 -12.29
CA ALA A 159 7.24 3.76 -12.02
C ALA A 159 5.77 3.31 -11.96
N PHE A 160 5.55 2.02 -12.15
CA PHE A 160 4.31 1.35 -11.80
C PHE A 160 4.56 0.40 -10.65
N VAL A 161 3.61 0.34 -9.73
CA VAL A 161 3.67 -0.51 -8.54
C VAL A 161 2.43 -1.39 -8.51
N SER A 162 2.61 -2.70 -8.43
CA SER A 162 1.53 -3.68 -8.34
C SER A 162 1.50 -4.29 -6.95
N PHE A 163 0.30 -4.59 -6.45
CA PHE A 163 0.10 -5.06 -5.08
C PHE A 163 -0.59 -6.41 -5.08
N SER A 164 -0.28 -7.25 -4.08
CA SER A 164 -0.96 -8.52 -3.80
C SER A 164 -2.27 -8.36 -3.00
N SER A 165 -2.98 -7.25 -3.20
CA SER A 165 -4.31 -6.99 -2.65
C SER A 165 -5.04 -5.98 -3.52
N ALA A 166 -6.38 -6.08 -3.57
CA ALA A 166 -7.24 -5.07 -4.20
C ALA A 166 -7.22 -3.73 -3.45
N ASN A 167 -6.89 -3.77 -2.16
CA ASN A 167 -6.69 -2.62 -1.29
C ASN A 167 -5.45 -2.88 -0.40
N PRO A 168 -4.27 -2.38 -0.77
CA PRO A 168 -3.04 -2.63 -0.03
C PRO A 168 -2.98 -1.92 1.33
N GLY A 169 -3.85 -0.92 1.55
CA GLY A 169 -3.71 0.05 2.64
C GLY A 169 -2.45 0.91 2.47
N LEU A 170 -2.30 1.98 3.26
CA LEU A 170 -1.10 2.79 3.29
C LEU A 170 -0.94 3.40 4.67
N GLN A 171 0.21 3.20 5.29
CA GLN A 171 0.58 3.87 6.52
C GLN A 171 1.95 4.53 6.34
N ILE A 172 1.95 5.86 6.33
CA ILE A 172 3.18 6.66 6.34
C ILE A 172 3.66 6.76 7.79
N LEU A 173 4.92 6.37 8.03
CA LEU A 173 5.49 6.28 9.39
C LEU A 173 5.40 7.61 10.13
N ASP A 174 5.83 8.70 9.49
CA ASP A 174 5.81 10.03 10.10
C ASP A 174 4.39 10.52 10.39
N PHE A 175 3.40 10.11 9.58
CA PHE A 175 2.01 10.48 9.82
C PHE A 175 1.42 9.68 10.98
N ALA A 176 1.73 8.39 11.07
CA ALA A 176 1.31 7.55 12.19
C ALA A 176 1.83 8.09 13.53
N LEU A 177 3.06 8.60 13.56
CA LEU A 177 3.66 9.18 14.77
C LEU A 177 3.21 10.62 15.01
N PHE A 178 3.25 11.49 14.00
CA PHE A 178 3.21 12.94 14.24
C PHE A 178 2.04 13.67 13.58
N LYS A 179 1.24 13.02 12.73
CA LYS A 179 0.02 13.61 12.14
C LYS A 179 -1.26 13.10 12.78
N SER A 180 -1.19 11.97 13.47
CA SER A 180 -2.28 11.37 14.24
C SER A 180 -2.53 12.13 15.55
N ASP A 181 -3.50 11.63 16.31
CA ASP A 181 -3.80 12.00 17.69
C ASP A 181 -2.98 11.20 18.73
N PHE A 182 -1.91 10.49 18.30
CA PHE A 182 -1.08 9.65 19.17
C PHE A 182 -0.44 10.49 20.28
N PRO A 183 -0.79 10.29 21.57
CA PRO A 183 -0.36 11.20 22.63
C PRO A 183 1.15 11.40 22.70
N THR A 184 1.59 12.65 22.87
CA THR A 184 3.01 13.03 22.89
C THR A 184 3.78 12.19 23.91
N GLU A 185 3.24 12.01 25.12
CA GLU A 185 3.88 11.24 26.18
C GLU A 185 4.11 9.77 25.80
N LEU A 186 3.20 9.15 25.04
CA LEU A 186 3.35 7.77 24.60
C LEU A 186 4.39 7.63 23.48
N ILE A 187 4.46 8.61 22.57
CA ILE A 187 5.55 8.66 21.58
C ILE A 187 6.89 8.83 22.30
N THR A 188 6.99 9.72 23.29
CA THR A 188 8.25 9.87 24.05
C THR A 188 8.62 8.61 24.85
N ALA A 189 7.63 7.86 25.34
CA ALA A 189 7.87 6.62 26.08
C ALA A 189 8.25 5.43 25.19
N THR A 190 7.83 5.44 23.92
CA THR A 190 8.04 4.32 22.97
C THR A 190 9.09 4.61 21.90
N THR A 191 9.64 5.83 21.91
CA THR A 191 10.73 6.26 21.03
C THR A 191 11.82 6.91 21.88
N PHE A 192 12.92 7.30 21.27
CA PHE A 192 14.00 8.02 21.95
C PHE A 192 13.91 9.54 21.75
N LEU A 193 12.74 10.05 21.34
CA LEU A 193 12.53 11.48 21.06
C LEU A 193 12.03 12.19 22.32
N ASP A 194 12.53 13.41 22.55
CA ASP A 194 12.00 14.26 23.61
C ASP A 194 10.66 14.92 23.22
N ALA A 195 9.92 15.39 24.22
CA ALA A 195 8.58 15.94 24.05
C ALA A 195 8.55 17.20 23.17
N ASP A 196 9.59 18.04 23.23
CA ASP A 196 9.64 19.28 22.47
C ASP A 196 9.85 19.00 20.98
N LEU A 197 10.69 18.02 20.67
CA LEU A 197 10.88 17.52 19.31
C LEU A 197 9.61 16.87 18.76
N VAL A 198 8.92 16.04 19.54
CA VAL A 198 7.65 15.43 19.12
C VAL A 198 6.59 16.50 18.84
N LYS A 199 6.42 17.48 19.73
CA LYS A 199 5.49 18.59 19.53
C LYS A 199 5.85 19.43 18.30
N LYS A 200 7.15 19.64 18.06
CA LYS A 200 7.62 20.34 16.85
C LYS A 200 7.24 19.59 15.58
N LEU A 201 7.47 18.28 15.53
CA LEU A 201 7.12 17.44 14.37
C LEU A 201 5.60 17.40 14.16
N LYS A 202 4.81 17.31 15.23
CA LYS A 202 3.35 17.44 15.18
C LYS A 202 2.89 18.77 14.62
N GLY A 203 3.52 19.87 15.06
CA GLY A 203 3.25 21.20 14.53
C GLY A 203 3.53 21.33 13.03
N VAL A 204 4.55 20.64 12.51
CA VAL A 204 4.85 20.61 11.07
C VAL A 204 3.82 19.80 10.27
N LEU A 205 3.36 18.67 10.82
CA LEU A 205 2.49 17.73 10.10
C LEU A 205 1.00 17.90 10.38
N GLY A 206 0.63 18.73 11.35
CA GLY A 206 -0.75 19.02 11.75
C GLY A 206 -1.37 17.98 12.69
N GLY A 207 -0.57 17.25 13.45
CA GLY A 207 -1.06 16.29 14.44
C GLY A 207 -1.47 16.93 15.77
N SER A 208 -2.14 16.14 16.60
CA SER A 208 -2.62 16.52 17.95
C SER A 208 -2.23 15.47 18.99
N GLY A 209 -2.40 15.77 20.28
CA GLY A 209 -2.02 14.89 21.39
C GLY A 209 -0.55 15.01 21.78
#